data_AF-A0A349USF1-F1
#
_entry.id   AF-A0A349USF1-F1
#
_cell.length_a   1.000
_cell.length_b   1.000
_cell.length_c   1.000
_cell.angle_alpha   90.00
_cell.angle_beta   90.00
_cell.angle_gamma   90.00
#
_symmetry.space_group_name_H-M   'P 1'
#
loop_
_entity.id
_entity.type
_entity.pdbx_description
1 polymer ?
#
loop_
_entity_poly.entity_id
_entity_poly.type
_entity_poly.pdbx_seq_one_letter_code
_entity_poly.pdbx_strand_id
1 'polypeptide(L)'
;MLNAPQQCECRLAVVAHVDGKGYTLEAAIPFKALNFAPAEGLRIRLDLAVDDSTDGKGRKCQLMWNGTARNSGDRTYWGQAVFVR
;
A
#
# COMPACT_ATOMS: atom_id res chain seq x y z
N MET A 1 -6.79 26.45 9.42
CA MET A 1 -7.34 25.09 9.23
C MET A 1 -7.11 24.32 10.53
N LEU A 2 -8.16 24.00 11.28
CA LEU A 2 -8.03 23.43 12.64
C LEU A 2 -7.99 21.89 12.70
N ASN A 3 -8.18 21.19 11.57
CA ASN A 3 -8.33 19.73 11.52
C ASN A 3 -7.47 19.06 10.43
N ALA A 4 -6.26 19.55 10.14
CA ALA A 4 -5.37 18.83 9.24
C ALA A 4 -4.77 17.64 10.00
N PRO A 5 -4.96 16.38 9.55
CA PRO A 5 -4.29 15.24 10.18
C PRO A 5 -2.78 15.45 10.11
N GLN A 6 -2.08 15.14 11.20
CA GLN A 6 -0.62 15.22 11.23
C GLN A 6 -0.05 14.27 10.16
N GLN A 7 0.53 14.84 9.10
CA GLN A 7 1.23 14.07 8.09
C GLN A 7 2.50 13.48 8.70
N CYS A 8 2.48 12.16 8.92
CA CYS A 8 3.68 11.41 9.21
C CYS A 8 4.34 11.02 7.89
N GLU A 9 5.65 11.13 7.81
CA GLU A 9 6.39 10.77 6.61
C GLU A 9 6.35 9.25 6.37
N CYS A 10 5.82 8.84 5.22
CA CYS A 10 6.08 7.50 4.70
C CYS A 10 7.41 7.54 3.94
N ARG A 11 8.35 6.66 4.30
CA ARG A 11 9.61 6.55 3.57
C ARG A 11 9.43 5.61 2.39
N LEU A 12 9.98 5.99 1.25
CA LEU A 12 9.88 5.24 0.00
C LEU A 12 11.25 5.19 -0.67
N ALA A 13 11.68 4.01 -1.09
CA ALA A 13 12.80 3.82 -1.99
C ALA A 13 12.32 3.05 -3.22
N VAL A 14 12.77 3.48 -4.41
CA VAL A 14 12.47 2.82 -5.68
C VAL A 14 13.79 2.61 -6.41
N VAL A 15 14.04 1.36 -6.81
CA VAL A 15 15.24 0.98 -7.55
C VAL A 15 14.79 0.34 -8.86
N ALA A 16 15.22 0.89 -9.99
CA ALA A 16 14.98 0.27 -11.29
C ALA A 16 15.71 -1.08 -11.37
N HIS A 17 15.07 -2.08 -11.98
CA HIS A 17 15.70 -3.36 -12.24
C HIS A 17 16.76 -3.22 -13.34
N VAL A 18 17.83 -4.02 -13.27
CA VAL A 18 19.02 -3.87 -14.13
C VAL A 18 18.75 -4.05 -15.62
N ASP A 19 17.69 -4.76 -15.99
CA ASP A 19 17.28 -4.96 -17.38
C ASP A 19 16.36 -3.85 -17.92
N GLY A 20 16.03 -2.86 -17.10
CA GLY A 20 15.14 -1.74 -17.45
C GLY A 20 13.66 -2.11 -17.60
N LYS A 21 13.24 -3.31 -17.22
CA LYS A 21 11.87 -3.81 -17.43
C LYS A 21 10.99 -3.79 -16.18
N GLY A 22 11.50 -3.29 -15.06
CA GLY A 22 10.76 -3.25 -13.81
C GLY A 22 11.46 -2.41 -12.75
N TYR A 23 10.94 -2.47 -11.53
CA TYR A 23 11.51 -1.81 -10.36
C TYR A 23 11.18 -2.59 -9.09
N THR A 24 11.99 -2.38 -8.06
CA THR A 24 11.67 -2.77 -6.69
C THR A 24 11.29 -1.51 -5.92
N LEU A 25 10.18 -1.58 -5.19
CA LEU A 25 9.70 -0.53 -4.32
C LEU A 25 9.71 -1.04 -2.88
N GLU A 26 10.33 -0.28 -1.99
CA GLU A 26 10.30 -0.51 -0.54
C GLU A 26 9.64 0.68 0.14
N ALA A 27 8.63 0.41 0.98
CA ALA A 27 7.88 1.44 1.69
C ALA A 27 7.87 1.16 3.20
N ALA A 28 8.12 2.20 3.99
CA ALA A 28 7.95 2.17 5.43
C ALA A 28 6.86 3.16 5.84
N ILE A 29 5.71 2.63 6.27
CA ILE A 29 4.57 3.41 6.76
C ILE A 29 4.63 3.42 8.29
N PRO A 30 4.85 4.57 8.94
CA PRO A 30 4.83 4.64 10.39
C PRO A 30 3.44 4.28 10.94
N PHE A 31 3.37 3.41 11.95
CA PHE A 31 2.08 3.07 12.56
C PHE A 31 1.35 4.27 13.17
N LYS A 32 2.11 5.28 13.65
CA LYS A 32 1.54 6.56 14.11
C LYS A 32 0.76 7.29 13.00
N ALA A 33 1.17 7.15 11.73
CA ALA A 33 0.45 7.72 10.58
C ALA A 33 -0.96 7.15 10.44
N LEU A 34 -1.18 5.92 10.95
CA LEU A 34 -2.44 5.19 10.89
C LEU A 34 -3.20 5.22 12.21
N ASN A 35 -2.71 5.95 13.22
CA ASN A 35 -3.19 5.88 14.60
C ASN A 35 -3.32 4.42 15.09
N PHE A 36 -2.32 3.60 14.77
CA PHE A 36 -2.31 2.15 14.99
C PHE A 36 -1.17 1.77 15.93
N ALA A 37 -1.40 0.77 16.78
CA ALA A 37 -0.39 0.16 17.62
C ALA A 37 -0.30 -1.33 17.28
N PRO A 38 0.82 -1.81 16.70
CA PRO A 38 0.96 -3.22 16.36
C PRO A 38 1.11 -4.06 17.64
N ALA A 39 0.61 -5.28 17.60
CA ALA A 39 0.82 -6.29 18.63
C ALA A 39 0.98 -7.66 17.96
N GLU A 40 1.75 -8.55 18.56
CA GLU A 40 1.89 -9.93 18.09
C GLU A 40 0.51 -10.61 18.04
N GLY A 41 0.25 -11.35 16.96
CA GLY A 41 -1.02 -12.01 16.70
C GLY A 41 -2.16 -11.08 16.23
N LEU A 42 -1.96 -9.76 16.23
CA LEU A 42 -2.96 -8.81 15.75
C LEU A 42 -3.24 -9.05 14.26
N ARG A 43 -4.53 -9.20 13.92
CA ARG A 43 -5.00 -9.40 12.55
C ARG A 43 -5.54 -8.08 12.01
N ILE A 44 -5.03 -7.66 10.85
CA ILE A 44 -5.53 -6.49 10.12
C ILE A 44 -6.07 -6.91 8.77
N ARG A 45 -6.95 -6.08 8.21
CA ARG A 45 -7.27 -6.14 6.78
C ARG A 45 -6.14 -5.45 6.02
N LEU A 46 -5.65 -6.09 4.97
CA LEU A 46 -4.59 -5.57 4.13
C LEU A 46 -4.88 -5.90 2.67
N ASP A 47 -4.57 -4.96 1.79
CA ASP A 47 -4.40 -5.26 0.37
C ASP A 47 -3.27 -4.43 -0.23
N LEU A 48 -2.69 -4.93 -1.32
CA LEU A 48 -1.70 -4.24 -2.15
C LEU A 48 -2.13 -4.33 -3.61
N ALA A 49 -2.04 -3.20 -4.31
CA ALA A 49 -2.39 -3.08 -5.71
C ALA A 49 -1.25 -2.49 -6.53
N VAL A 50 -1.08 -2.95 -7.76
CA VAL A 50 -0.16 -2.38 -8.75
C VAL A 50 -0.97 -1.83 -9.91
N ASP A 51 -0.88 -0.53 -10.11
CA ASP A 51 -1.42 0.15 -11.28
C ASP A 51 -0.44 -0.03 -12.45
N ASP A 52 -0.92 -0.56 -13.57
CA ASP A 52 -0.15 -0.71 -14.79
C ASP A 52 -0.62 0.29 -15.85
N SER A 53 0.35 0.95 -16.46
CA SER A 53 0.16 1.96 -17.50
C SER A 53 1.39 2.05 -18.39
N THR A 54 1.16 1.90 -19.70
CA THR A 54 2.24 2.01 -20.70
C THR A 54 2.64 3.45 -21.00
N ASP A 55 1.73 4.40 -20.79
CA ASP A 55 1.90 5.82 -21.15
C ASP A 55 2.02 6.75 -19.92
N GLY A 56 1.86 6.21 -18.71
CA GLY A 56 1.78 6.97 -17.46
C GLY A 56 0.55 7.87 -17.36
N LYS A 57 -0.35 7.85 -18.37
CA LYS A 57 -1.56 8.68 -18.45
C LYS A 57 -2.75 7.83 -18.05
N GLY A 58 -2.87 7.68 -16.73
CA GLY A 58 -3.91 6.90 -16.11
C GLY A 58 -3.65 5.40 -16.17
N ARG A 59 -4.38 4.68 -15.32
CA ARG A 59 -4.28 3.23 -15.17
C ARG A 59 -4.98 2.50 -16.32
N LYS A 60 -4.30 1.56 -16.97
CA LYS A 60 -4.89 0.66 -17.98
C LYS A 60 -5.29 -0.69 -17.38
N CYS A 61 -4.48 -1.18 -16.45
CA CYS A 61 -4.72 -2.43 -15.73
C CYS A 61 -4.42 -2.24 -14.23
N GLN A 62 -5.03 -3.07 -13.39
CA GLN A 62 -4.72 -3.10 -11.97
C GLN A 62 -4.59 -4.54 -11.50
N LEU A 63 -3.42 -4.86 -10.95
CA LEU A 63 -3.18 -6.14 -10.29
C LEU A 63 -3.44 -5.98 -8.80
N MET A 64 -4.12 -6.94 -8.19
CA MET A 64 -4.51 -6.94 -6.77
C MET A 64 -3.90 -8.16 -6.09
N TRP A 65 -3.50 -8.02 -4.83
CA TRP A 65 -3.14 -9.18 -4.02
C TRP A 65 -4.38 -10.03 -3.69
N ASN A 66 -5.40 -9.42 -3.07
CA ASN A 66 -6.63 -10.10 -2.67
C ASN A 66 -7.91 -9.28 -2.92
N GLY A 67 -7.78 -7.95 -3.06
CA GLY A 67 -8.87 -7.00 -3.21
C GLY A 67 -9.49 -6.92 -4.61
N THR A 68 -10.14 -5.79 -4.88
CA THR A 68 -10.76 -5.49 -6.19
C THR A 68 -10.35 -4.10 -6.67
N ALA A 69 -10.70 -3.76 -7.91
CA ALA A 69 -10.53 -2.40 -8.45
C ALA A 69 -11.26 -1.30 -7.64
N ARG A 70 -12.08 -1.66 -6.65
CA ARG A 70 -12.79 -0.75 -5.74
C ARG A 70 -12.12 -0.57 -4.37
N ASN A 71 -10.90 -1.06 -4.15
CA ASN A 71 -10.22 -1.02 -2.85
C ASN A 71 -10.17 0.35 -2.15
N SER A 72 -10.15 1.45 -2.91
CA SER A 72 -10.15 2.80 -2.34
C SER A 72 -11.45 3.18 -1.62
N GLY A 73 -12.57 2.50 -1.92
CA GLY A 73 -13.87 2.72 -1.28
C GLY A 73 -14.53 1.48 -0.69
N ASP A 74 -14.04 0.28 -1.04
CA ASP A 74 -14.59 -1.00 -0.59
C ASP A 74 -13.50 -1.92 -0.05
N ARG A 75 -13.56 -2.18 1.27
CA ARG A 75 -12.65 -3.04 2.03
C ARG A 75 -13.21 -4.44 2.28
N THR A 76 -14.27 -4.83 1.58
CA THR A 76 -14.94 -6.13 1.78
C THR A 76 -14.04 -7.29 1.37
N TYR A 77 -13.27 -7.11 0.30
CA TYR A 77 -12.44 -8.16 -0.31
C TYR A 77 -10.96 -8.10 0.07
N TRP A 78 -10.58 -7.20 0.99
CA TRP A 78 -9.19 -7.14 1.45
C TRP A 78 -8.79 -8.44 2.16
N GLY A 79 -7.55 -8.85 1.99
CA GLY A 79 -6.98 -10.00 2.67
C GLY A 79 -6.79 -9.75 4.16
N GLN A 80 -6.30 -10.77 4.87
CA GLN A 80 -5.91 -10.66 6.27
C GLN A 80 -4.39 -10.79 6.41
N ALA A 81 -3.77 -9.84 7.10
CA ALA A 81 -2.38 -9.92 7.52
C ALA A 81 -2.32 -10.08 9.04
N VAL A 82 -1.34 -10.86 9.51
CA VAL A 82 -1.11 -11.11 10.93
C VAL A 82 0.28 -10.61 11.29
N PHE A 83 0.39 -9.80 12.33
CA PHE A 83 1.69 -9.40 12.88
C PHE A 83 2.31 -10.58 13.63
N VAL A 84 3.47 -11.02 13.18
CA VAL A 84 4.28 -12.09 13.79
C VAL A 84 5.57 -11.52 14.36
N ARG A 85 6.18 -12.22 15.31
CA ARG A 85 7.50 -11.90 15.85
C ARG A 85 8.63 -12.47 15.00
#